data_AF-A0A191Z093-F1
#
_entry.id   AF-A0A191Z093-F1
#
_cell.length_a   1.000
_cell.length_b   1.000
_cell.length_c   1.000
_cell.angle_alpha   90.00
_cell.angle_beta   90.00
_cell.angle_gamma   90.00
#
_symmetry.space_group_name_H-M   'P 1'
#
loop_
_entity.id
_entity.type
_entity.pdbx_description
1 polymer ?
#
loop_
_entity_poly.entity_id
_entity_poly.type
_entity_poly.pdbx_seq_one_letter_code
_entity_poly.pdbx_strand_id
1 'polypeptide(L)' 'MQPRFKVIKTTKLDDGSKQYRVVDLVEGGSASKHGVFEVRADAEAVCSLLNAEHLRERSVRYGTA' A
#
# COMPACT_ATOMS: atom_id res chain seq x y z
N MET A 1 -3.59 -15.42 3.38
CA MET A 1 -2.48 -14.51 3.05
C MET A 1 -2.89 -13.12 3.50
N GLN A 2 -2.11 -12.46 4.36
CA GLN A 2 -2.47 -11.11 4.80
C GLN A 2 -1.86 -10.09 3.82
N PRO A 3 -2.63 -9.09 3.35
CA PRO A 3 -2.09 -8.05 2.47
C PRO A 3 -1.06 -7.22 3.23
N ARG A 4 0.10 -7.03 2.61
CA ARG A 4 1.21 -6.25 3.16
C ARG A 4 0.97 -4.76 2.99
N PHE A 5 0.36 -4.37 1.88
CA PHE A 5 0.05 -2.97 1.59
C PHE A 5 -1.44 -2.70 1.78
N LYS A 6 -1.76 -1.51 2.29
CA LYS A 6 -3.15 -1.09 2.50
C LYS A 6 -3.37 0.37 2.10
N VAL A 7 -4.53 0.65 1.52
CA VAL A 7 -5.00 2.03 1.31
C VAL A 7 -5.61 2.55 2.61
N ILE A 8 -5.08 3.66 3.11
CA ILE A 8 -5.69 4.44 4.18
C ILE A 8 -6.21 5.76 3.63
N LYS A 9 -7.33 6.22 4.16
CA LYS A 9 -7.85 7.55 3.89
C LYS A 9 -7.29 8.50 4.94
N THR A 10 -6.73 9.61 4.49
CA THR A 10 -6.27 10.71 5.33
C THR A 10 -6.91 12.01 4.89
N THR A 11 -6.94 12.98 5.78
CA THR A 11 -7.42 14.33 5.49
C THR A 11 -6.21 15.26 5.49
N LYS A 12 -6.04 16.08 4.45
CA LYS A 12 -5.02 17.15 4.47
C LYS A 12 -5.38 18.12 5.59
N LEU A 13 -4.40 18.45 6.44
CA LEU A 13 -4.60 19.42 7.53
C LEU A 13 -4.76 20.85 6.99
N ASP A 14 -4.21 21.12 5.81
CA ASP A 14 -4.19 22.44 5.17
C ASP A 14 -5.56 22.82 4.59
N ASP A 15 -6.11 21.96 3.72
CA ASP A 15 -7.32 22.24 2.94
C ASP A 15 -8.53 21.36 3.33
N GLY A 16 -8.34 20.40 4.25
CA GLY A 16 -9.41 19.46 4.63
C GLY A 16 -9.80 18.45 3.54
N SER A 17 -9.14 18.50 2.38
CA SER A 17 -9.36 17.56 1.29
C SER A 17 -8.96 16.13 1.68
N LYS A 18 -9.75 15.17 1.19
CA LYS A 18 -9.49 13.75 1.38
C LYS A 18 -8.38 13.33 0.43
N GLN A 19 -7.46 12.52 0.94
CA GLN A 19 -6.41 11.91 0.15
C GLN A 19 -6.20 10.47 0.62
N TYR A 20 -5.91 9.60 -0.32
CA TYR A 20 -5.70 8.18 -0.12
C TYR A 20 -4.20 7.91 -0.13
N ARG A 21 -3.71 7.12 0.81
CA ARG A 21 -2.29 6.78 0.92
C ARG A 21 -2.14 5.27 0.93
N VAL A 22 -1.20 4.76 0.14
CA VAL A 22 -0.82 3.35 0.20
C VAL A 22 0.31 3.22 1.23
N VAL A 23 0.09 2.40 2.26
CA VAL A 23 1.03 2.18 3.37
C VAL A 23 1.46 0.72 3.44
N ASP A 24 2.74 0.51 3.75
CA ASP A 24 3.28 -0.81 4.13
C ASP A 24 2.92 -1.11 5.60
N LEU A 25 2.39 -2.31 5.87
CA LEU A 25 1.95 -2.75 7.20
C LEU A 25 3.03 -3.54 7.97
N VAL A 26 4.28 -3.59 7.49
CA VAL A 26 5.38 -4.28 8.19
C VAL A 26 5.77 -3.56 9.49
N GLU A 27 6.28 -4.31 10.48
CA GLU A 27 6.67 -3.81 11.81
C GLU A 27 7.49 -2.52 11.71
N GLY A 28 7.02 -1.43 12.31
CA GLY A 28 7.75 -0.15 12.36
C GLY A 28 7.07 1.06 11.72
N GLY A 29 5.80 0.96 11.36
CA GLY A 29 4.93 2.14 11.16
C GLY A 29 4.83 2.65 9.73
N SER A 30 3.91 3.61 9.54
CA SER A 30 3.48 4.23 8.27
C SER A 30 4.57 4.98 7.48
N ALA A 31 5.82 4.54 7.52
CA ALA A 31 7.00 5.24 7.05
C ALA A 31 7.17 5.16 5.52
N SER A 32 6.77 4.05 4.88
CA SER A 32 6.86 3.92 3.42
C SER A 32 5.57 4.37 2.76
N LYS A 33 5.49 5.66 2.46
CA LYS A 33 4.41 6.21 1.61
C LYS A 33 4.71 5.82 0.17
N HIS A 34 4.01 4.82 -0.35
CA HIS A 34 4.10 4.43 -1.77
C HIS A 34 3.37 5.40 -2.72
N GLY A 35 2.85 6.51 -2.17
CA GLY A 35 2.17 7.56 -2.91
C GLY A 35 1.05 8.19 -2.10
N VAL A 36 0.65 9.38 -2.52
CA VAL A 36 -0.56 10.06 -2.04
C VAL A 36 -1.42 10.34 -3.26
N PHE A 37 -2.68 9.94 -3.18
CA PHE A 37 -3.60 9.93 -4.30
C PHE A 37 -4.87 10.70 -3.93
N GLU A 38 -5.40 11.47 -4.86
CA GLU A 38 -6.67 12.19 -4.66
C GLU A 38 -7.86 11.27 -4.94
N VAL A 39 -7.67 10.28 -5.82
CA VAL A 39 -8.68 9.31 -6.22
C VAL A 39 -8.43 7.97 -5.54
N ARG A 40 -9.46 7.40 -4.91
CA ARG A 40 -9.39 6.10 -4.22
C ARG A 40 -9.00 4.97 -5.17
N ALA A 41 -9.60 4.92 -6.35
CA ALA A 41 -9.39 3.85 -7.32
C ALA A 41 -7.92 3.74 -7.75
N ASP A 42 -7.23 4.87 -7.87
CA ASP A 42 -5.81 4.92 -8.23
C ASP A 42 -4.93 4.33 -7.10
N ALA A 43 -5.20 4.72 -5.86
CA ALA A 43 -4.56 4.12 -4.70
C ALA A 43 -4.84 2.62 -4.58
N GLU A 44 -6.05 2.15 -4.90
CA GLU A 44 -6.41 0.73 -4.88
C GLU A 44 -5.72 -0.07 -5.99
N ALA A 45 -5.53 0.51 -7.18
CA ALA A 45 -4.76 -0.09 -8.26
C ALA A 45 -3.29 -0.29 -7.86
N VAL A 46 -2.65 0.75 -7.31
CA VAL A 46 -1.27 0.68 -6.82
C VAL A 46 -1.14 -0.30 -5.66
N CYS A 47 -2.08 -0.27 -4.70
CA CYS A 47 -2.11 -1.21 -3.58
C CYS A 47 -2.25 -2.67 -4.05
N SER A 48 -3.07 -2.92 -5.07
CA SER A 48 -3.26 -4.26 -5.63
C SER A 48 -1.99 -4.75 -6.33
N LEU A 49 -1.34 -3.88 -7.12
CA LEU A 49 -0.07 -4.17 -7.78
C LEU A 49 1.01 -4.56 -6.75
N LEU A 50 1.21 -3.73 -5.72
CA LEU A 50 2.23 -3.97 -4.70
C LEU A 50 1.97 -5.28 -3.91
N ASN A 51 0.70 -5.59 -3.62
CA ASN A 51 0.36 -6.86 -2.98
C ASN A 51 0.59 -8.08 -3.90
N ALA A 52 0.33 -7.94 -5.20
CA ALA A 52 0.58 -9.00 -6.19
C ALA A 52 2.09 -9.23 -6.40
N GLU A 53 2.88 -8.16 -6.43
CA GLU A 53 4.34 -8.26 -6.48
C GLU A 53 4.91 -8.91 -5.22
N HIS A 54 4.45 -8.49 -4.04
CA HIS A 54 4.90 -9.09 -2.78
C HIS A 54 4.56 -10.59 -2.68
N LEU A 55 3.36 -10.97 -3.12
CA LEU A 55 2.96 -12.37 -3.25
C LEU A 55 3.95 -13.15 -4.12
N ARG A 56 4.31 -12.58 -5.28
CA ARG A 56 5.23 -13.19 -6.25
C ARG A 56 6.66 -13.28 -5.72
N GLU A 57 7.18 -12.24 -5.08
CA GLU A 57 8.49 -12.26 -4.42
C GLU A 57 8.55 -13.33 -3.31
N ARG A 58 7.48 -13.47 -2.53
CA ARG A 58 7.41 -14.52 -1.50
C ARG A 58 7.40 -15.91 -2.13
N SER A 59 6.64 -16.12 -3.20
CA SER A 59 6.64 -17.39 -3.93
C SER A 59 8.01 -17.73 -4.53
N VAL A 60 8.78 -16.74 -4.98
CA VAL A 60 10.15 -16.95 -5.48
C VAL A 60 11.12 -17.32 -4.35
N ARG A 61 10.96 -16.74 -3.15
CA ARG A 61 11.85 -17.01 -2.00
C ARG A 61 11.58 -18.34 -1.28
N TYR A 62 10.40 -18.92 -1.42
CA TYR A 62 10.03 -20.22 -0.81
C TYR A 62 9.79 -21.33 -1.84
N GLY A 63 10.20 -21.10 -3.10
CA GLY A 63 10.01 -22.02 -4.22
C GLY A 63 11.33 -22.47 -4.82
N THR A 64 12.30 -22.87 -4.00
CA THR A 64 13.38 -23.79 -4.41
C THR A 64 14.04 -24.39 -3.16
N ALA A 65 14.20 -25.72 -3.22
CA ALA A 65 14.72 -26.66 -2.21
C ALA A 65 13.72 -27.14 -1.15
#